data_AF-A0A7C8ANA4-F1
#
_entry.id   AF-A0A7C8ANA4-F1
#
_cell.length_a   1.000
_cell.length_b   1.000
_cell.length_c   1.000
_cell.angle_alpha   90.00
_cell.angle_beta   90.00
_cell.angle_gamma   90.00
#
_symmetry.space_group_name_H-M   'P 1'
#
loop_
_entity.id
_entity.type
_entity.pdbx_description
1 polymer ?
#
loop_
_entity_poly.entity_id
_entity_poly.type
_entity_poly.pdbx_seq_one_letter_code
_entity_poly.pdbx_strand_id
1 'polypeptide(L)'
;MTIFISGSLAYDRIMDFPGRFADHILPDKIHVLNVCFNINSLVEKFGGTAGNIAYSLAVLGESPFIVAAAGEDFSRYEQWLVQNNLPTAYIKAIPGIYTAGAYITTDLDDNQITAFNPGAMAFEADLPSFNGSDIVFIGPGNKRDMMNLAQRARLGNAPFFFDPGQSLNIWSGDELREAVSGALCFISNDYELSLFLRMTDWEIENLYNAAKVVITTKGSEGATIDIRGDRLLIPAVPVPKVLDPTGAGDAFRAGVLKGRAMNLPWNTACQMGAAVASFSLEHYGTQEHRFSWEEFCERYSSAYGPLTCSVTPPGRHDEDRIERLEPQVFPGRN
;
A
#
# COMPACT_ATOMS: atom_id res chain seq x y z
N MET A 1 15.23 12.34 0.87
CA MET A 1 14.13 11.88 0.01
C MET A 1 12.98 11.54 0.92
N THR A 2 11.83 12.15 0.71
CA THR A 2 10.66 12.02 1.58
C THR A 2 9.59 11.20 0.86
N ILE A 3 8.97 10.25 1.56
CA ILE A 3 7.88 9.44 1.00
C ILE A 3 6.55 9.97 1.54
N PHE A 4 5.62 10.30 0.65
CA PHE A 4 4.26 10.68 0.98
C PHE A 4 3.29 9.60 0.52
N ILE A 5 2.42 9.13 1.40
CA ILE A 5 1.42 8.12 1.11
C ILE A 5 0.04 8.74 1.31
N SER A 6 -0.71 8.89 0.24
CA SER A 6 -2.10 9.31 0.29
C SER A 6 -3.05 8.15 0.07
N GLY A 7 -4.22 8.23 0.70
CA GLY A 7 -5.27 7.23 0.65
C GLY A 7 -6.09 7.23 1.94
N SER A 8 -6.85 6.17 2.14
CA SER A 8 -7.72 6.02 3.30
C SER A 8 -6.97 5.68 4.59
N LEU A 9 -7.51 6.15 5.71
CA LEU A 9 -7.31 5.61 7.05
C LEU A 9 -8.66 5.06 7.50
N ALA A 10 -8.70 3.79 7.90
CA ALA A 10 -9.95 3.13 8.25
C ALA A 10 -9.80 2.19 9.45
N TYR A 11 -10.94 1.89 10.06
CA TYR A 11 -11.08 0.79 11.01
C TYR A 11 -11.79 -0.38 10.35
N ASP A 12 -11.13 -1.53 10.29
CA ASP A 12 -11.71 -2.76 9.76
C ASP A 12 -12.35 -3.53 10.92
N ARG A 13 -13.68 -3.55 10.92
CA ARG A 13 -14.53 -4.14 11.96
C ARG A 13 -15.06 -5.46 11.45
N ILE A 14 -14.43 -6.53 11.89
CA ILE A 14 -14.75 -7.89 11.46
C ILE A 14 -15.63 -8.56 12.51
N MET A 15 -16.73 -9.12 12.05
CA MET A 15 -17.78 -9.72 12.84
C MET A 15 -17.95 -11.18 12.41
N ASP A 16 -17.62 -12.10 13.31
CA ASP A 16 -17.69 -13.53 13.01
C ASP A 16 -19.10 -14.06 13.28
N PHE A 17 -19.76 -14.49 12.21
CA PHE A 17 -21.04 -15.18 12.26
C PHE A 17 -20.81 -16.70 12.36
N PRO A 18 -21.19 -17.38 13.46
CA PRO A 18 -20.92 -18.81 13.67
C PRO A 18 -21.91 -19.72 12.91
N GLY A 19 -22.33 -19.32 11.72
CA GLY A 19 -23.23 -20.07 10.84
C GLY A 19 -22.84 -19.90 9.38
N ARG A 20 -23.74 -20.21 8.46
CA ARG A 20 -23.55 -19.98 7.01
C ARG A 20 -24.62 -19.04 6.50
N PHE A 21 -24.27 -18.03 5.71
CA PHE A 21 -25.25 -17.10 5.17
C PHE A 21 -26.32 -17.78 4.33
N ALA A 22 -25.93 -18.85 3.61
CA ALA A 22 -26.84 -19.65 2.79
C ALA A 22 -28.02 -20.26 3.59
N ASP A 23 -27.85 -20.51 4.89
CA ASP A 23 -28.91 -21.07 5.75
C ASP A 23 -29.97 -20.02 6.12
N HIS A 24 -29.66 -18.74 5.93
CA HIS A 24 -30.50 -17.60 6.34
C HIS A 24 -31.02 -16.77 5.17
N ILE A 25 -30.39 -16.86 3.99
CA ILE A 25 -30.79 -16.13 2.79
C ILE A 25 -31.72 -17.02 1.95
N LEU A 26 -32.99 -16.63 1.85
CA LEU A 26 -33.98 -17.33 1.02
C LEU A 26 -33.92 -16.81 -0.44
N PRO A 27 -33.47 -17.61 -1.42
CA PRO A 27 -33.28 -17.13 -2.80
C PRO A 27 -34.55 -16.54 -3.42
N ASP A 28 -35.70 -17.17 -3.19
CA ASP A 28 -37.00 -16.73 -3.72
C ASP A 28 -37.52 -15.42 -3.09
N LYS A 29 -36.88 -14.94 -2.03
CA LYS A 29 -37.26 -13.74 -1.28
C LYS A 29 -36.21 -12.63 -1.30
N ILE A 30 -35.19 -12.71 -2.16
CA ILE A 30 -34.13 -11.69 -2.27
C ILE A 30 -34.69 -10.28 -2.50
N HIS A 31 -35.82 -10.14 -3.21
CA HIS A 31 -36.48 -8.86 -3.44
C HIS A 31 -37.02 -8.18 -2.17
N VAL A 32 -37.13 -8.91 -1.05
CA VAL A 32 -37.42 -8.40 0.31
C VAL A 32 -36.47 -9.06 1.30
N LEU A 33 -35.17 -8.90 1.08
CA LEU A 33 -34.13 -9.48 1.95
C LEU A 33 -34.21 -8.88 3.36
N ASN A 34 -34.50 -9.71 4.35
CA ASN A 34 -34.48 -9.36 5.76
C ASN A 34 -33.79 -10.49 6.54
N VAL A 35 -32.57 -10.23 7.00
CA VAL A 35 -31.72 -11.19 7.70
C VAL A 35 -31.13 -10.55 8.95
N CYS A 36 -30.95 -11.34 10.00
CA CYS A 36 -30.29 -10.94 11.23
C CYS A 36 -29.30 -12.04 11.62
N PHE A 37 -28.01 -11.70 11.65
CA PHE A 37 -26.93 -12.60 12.01
C PHE A 37 -26.50 -12.30 13.44
N ASN A 38 -26.60 -13.29 14.34
CA ASN A 38 -26.07 -13.15 15.70
C ASN A 38 -24.56 -13.36 15.67
N ILE A 39 -23.81 -12.33 16.05
CA ILE A 39 -22.34 -12.29 16.00
C ILE A 39 -21.75 -12.71 17.35
N ASN A 40 -20.69 -13.52 17.31
CA ASN A 40 -19.99 -13.97 18.52
C ASN A 40 -18.91 -12.98 19.00
N SER A 41 -18.23 -12.34 18.06
CA SER A 41 -17.07 -11.48 18.29
C SER A 41 -17.08 -10.30 17.33
N LEU A 42 -16.66 -9.15 17.84
CA LEU A 42 -16.29 -7.99 17.04
C LEU A 42 -14.80 -7.73 17.24
N VAL A 43 -14.02 -7.83 16.17
CA VAL A 43 -12.61 -7.48 16.16
C VAL A 43 -12.43 -6.21 15.33
N GLU A 44 -11.82 -5.19 15.93
CA GLU A 44 -11.45 -3.97 15.21
C GLU A 44 -9.95 -3.96 14.96
N LYS A 45 -9.58 -3.82 13.69
CA LYS A 45 -8.21 -3.72 13.18
C LYS A 45 -7.96 -2.35 12.56
N PHE A 46 -6.70 -1.91 12.58
CA PHE A 46 -6.28 -0.70 11.89
C PHE A 46 -6.09 -1.00 10.40
N GLY A 47 -6.64 -0.14 9.54
CA GLY A 47 -6.72 -0.38 8.11
C GLY A 47 -6.72 0.89 7.27
N GLY A 48 -7.19 0.76 6.05
CA GLY A 48 -7.12 1.83 5.04
C GLY A 48 -5.78 1.85 4.32
N THR A 49 -5.84 2.09 3.01
CA THR A 49 -4.72 1.90 2.09
C THR A 49 -3.48 2.70 2.50
N ALA A 50 -3.65 3.96 2.89
CA ALA A 50 -2.50 4.78 3.27
C ALA A 50 -1.87 4.29 4.58
N GLY A 51 -2.70 3.92 5.56
CA GLY A 51 -2.25 3.33 6.81
C GLY A 51 -1.47 2.03 6.58
N ASN A 52 -2.01 1.14 5.76
CA ASN A 52 -1.43 -0.18 5.48
C ASN A 52 -0.06 -0.06 4.80
N ILE A 53 0.04 0.75 3.74
CA ILE A 53 1.29 0.97 3.02
C ILE A 53 2.33 1.64 3.93
N ALA A 54 1.93 2.67 4.67
CA ALA A 54 2.83 3.37 5.59
C ALA A 54 3.35 2.44 6.70
N TYR A 55 2.48 1.61 7.27
CA TYR A 55 2.86 0.59 8.25
C TYR A 55 3.90 -0.39 7.70
N SER A 56 3.67 -0.97 6.52
CA SER A 56 4.63 -1.90 5.90
C SER A 56 5.96 -1.21 5.56
N LEU A 57 5.94 0.06 5.16
CA LEU A 57 7.14 0.88 4.99
C LEU A 57 7.88 1.10 6.31
N ALA A 58 7.16 1.32 7.42
CA ALA A 58 7.76 1.44 8.75
C ALA A 58 8.43 0.15 9.20
N VAL A 59 7.85 -1.01 8.90
CA VAL A 59 8.50 -2.33 9.15
C VAL A 59 9.79 -2.46 8.34
N LEU A 60 9.87 -1.85 7.15
CA LEU A 60 11.09 -1.76 6.32
C LEU A 60 12.05 -0.62 6.74
N GLY A 61 11.78 0.02 7.88
CA GLY A 61 12.59 1.09 8.47
C GLY A 61 12.49 2.45 7.77
N GLU A 62 11.42 2.70 7.01
CA GLU A 62 11.09 4.02 6.48
C GLU A 62 10.17 4.78 7.45
N SER A 63 10.06 6.10 7.28
CA SER A 63 9.12 6.94 8.05
C SER A 63 8.33 7.85 7.11
N PRO A 64 7.39 7.30 6.32
CA PRO A 64 6.60 8.08 5.37
C PRO A 64 5.58 8.99 6.05
N PHE A 65 5.25 10.11 5.40
CA PHE A 65 4.12 10.95 5.79
C PHE A 65 2.81 10.41 5.20
N ILE A 66 1.81 10.22 6.04
CA ILE A 66 0.45 9.87 5.61
C ILE A 66 -0.33 11.15 5.32
N VAL A 67 -0.93 11.25 4.12
CA VAL A 67 -1.78 12.36 3.68
C VAL A 67 -3.23 11.87 3.60
N ALA A 68 -4.01 12.12 4.64
CA ALA A 68 -5.37 11.60 4.79
C ALA A 68 -6.23 12.49 5.69
N ALA A 69 -7.54 12.24 5.67
CA ALA A 69 -8.48 12.76 6.65
C ALA A 69 -8.93 11.64 7.59
N ALA A 70 -9.04 11.93 8.88
CA ALA A 70 -9.48 11.01 9.92
C ALA A 70 -10.52 11.67 10.83
N GLY A 71 -11.34 10.86 11.51
CA GLY A 71 -12.46 11.33 12.31
C GLY A 71 -12.11 11.65 13.76
N GLU A 72 -13.14 11.93 14.56
CA GLU A 72 -13.02 12.21 15.99
C GLU A 72 -12.51 11.03 16.82
N ASP A 73 -12.69 9.80 16.32
CA ASP A 73 -12.21 8.55 16.91
C ASP A 73 -10.76 8.19 16.51
N PHE A 74 -10.04 9.09 15.83
CA PHE A 74 -8.70 8.83 15.30
C PHE A 74 -7.62 8.63 16.39
N SER A 75 -7.83 9.12 17.61
CA SER A 75 -6.80 9.11 18.67
C SER A 75 -6.17 7.73 18.96
N ARG A 76 -6.96 6.65 18.86
CA ARG A 76 -6.47 5.27 19.01
C ARG A 76 -5.52 4.88 17.86
N TYR A 77 -5.88 5.25 16.64
CA TYR A 77 -5.04 5.00 15.46
C TYR A 77 -3.80 5.90 15.46
N GLU A 78 -3.91 7.17 15.87
CA GLU A 78 -2.76 8.04 16.04
C GLU A 78 -1.70 7.44 16.97
N GLN A 79 -2.11 6.92 18.14
CA GLN A 79 -1.20 6.25 19.07
C GLN A 79 -0.49 5.06 18.42
N TRP A 80 -1.22 4.26 17.66
CA TRP A 80 -0.65 3.13 16.91
C TRP A 80 0.38 3.60 15.87
N LEU A 81 0.07 4.62 15.09
CA LEU A 81 1.00 5.18 14.09
C LEU A 81 2.28 5.70 14.77
N VAL A 82 2.14 6.46 15.85
CA VAL A 82 3.29 6.99 16.61
C VAL A 82 4.15 5.87 17.20
N GLN A 83 3.54 4.81 17.76
CA GLN A 83 4.26 3.63 18.25
C GLN A 83 5.05 2.90 17.15
N ASN A 84 4.63 3.05 15.89
CA ASN A 84 5.29 2.49 14.72
C ASN A 84 6.20 3.51 14.00
N ASN A 85 6.57 4.62 14.66
CA ASN A 85 7.44 5.68 14.10
C ASN A 85 6.87 6.34 12.83
N LEU A 86 5.55 6.44 12.72
CA LEU A 86 4.87 7.11 11.61
C LEU A 86 4.43 8.52 12.01
N PRO A 87 4.88 9.57 11.29
CA PRO A 87 4.46 10.93 11.56
C PRO A 87 3.01 11.18 11.12
N THR A 88 2.26 11.93 11.94
CA THR A 88 0.83 12.23 11.71
C THR A 88 0.56 13.65 11.20
N ALA A 89 1.61 14.40 10.83
CA ALA A 89 1.54 15.82 10.51
C ALA A 89 0.59 16.21 9.35
N TYR A 90 0.34 15.29 8.41
CA TYR A 90 -0.57 15.50 7.27
C TYR A 90 -1.89 14.71 7.38
N ILE A 91 -2.23 14.28 8.60
CA ILE A 91 -3.50 13.65 8.90
C ILE A 91 -4.43 14.71 9.48
N LYS A 92 -5.46 15.06 8.71
CA LYS A 92 -6.43 16.08 9.10
C LYS A 92 -7.56 15.47 9.92
N ALA A 93 -7.73 15.93 11.16
CA ALA A 93 -8.87 15.56 11.98
C ALA A 93 -10.14 16.30 11.54
N ILE A 94 -11.24 15.58 11.34
CA ILE A 94 -12.56 16.10 10.97
C ILE A 94 -13.50 16.00 12.19
N PRO A 95 -13.83 17.12 12.86
CA PRO A 95 -14.68 17.10 14.06
C PRO A 95 -16.11 16.62 13.76
N GLY A 96 -16.68 15.81 14.65
CA GLY A 96 -18.08 15.37 14.56
C GLY A 96 -18.34 14.25 13.54
N ILE A 97 -17.29 13.72 12.90
CA ILE A 97 -17.37 12.65 11.90
C ILE A 97 -16.46 11.50 12.36
N TYR A 98 -16.92 10.26 12.23
CA TYR A 98 -16.09 9.09 12.49
C TYR A 98 -15.10 8.82 11.34
N THR A 99 -13.96 8.22 11.67
CA THR A 99 -12.98 7.71 10.71
C THR A 99 -13.66 6.70 9.79
N ALA A 100 -13.16 6.54 8.56
CA ALA A 100 -13.70 5.55 7.64
C ALA A 100 -13.73 4.16 8.31
N GLY A 101 -14.69 3.33 7.95
CA GLY A 101 -14.84 2.01 8.55
C GLY A 101 -15.39 1.00 7.57
N ALA A 102 -14.75 -0.16 7.50
CA ALA A 102 -15.30 -1.35 6.88
C ALA A 102 -15.98 -2.19 7.95
N TYR A 103 -17.24 -2.57 7.73
CA TYR A 103 -18.00 -3.46 8.60
C TYR A 103 -18.20 -4.77 7.85
N ILE A 104 -17.41 -5.76 8.21
CA ILE A 104 -17.30 -7.04 7.51
C ILE A 104 -17.94 -8.10 8.37
N THR A 105 -19.02 -8.71 7.90
CA THR A 105 -19.53 -9.95 8.52
C THR A 105 -19.00 -11.13 7.71
N THR A 106 -18.33 -12.08 8.36
CA THR A 106 -17.84 -13.31 7.73
C THR A 106 -18.55 -14.54 8.31
N ASP A 107 -18.82 -15.53 7.48
CA ASP A 107 -19.46 -16.80 7.86
C ASP A 107 -18.46 -17.98 7.90
N LEU A 108 -18.92 -19.18 8.26
CA LEU A 108 -18.04 -20.37 8.37
C LEU A 108 -17.44 -20.85 7.04
N ASP A 109 -17.97 -20.40 5.92
CA ASP A 109 -17.49 -20.75 4.58
C ASP A 109 -16.68 -19.59 3.95
N ASP A 110 -16.30 -18.58 4.75
CA ASP A 110 -15.54 -17.39 4.36
C ASP A 110 -16.26 -16.48 3.34
N ASN A 111 -17.60 -16.55 3.30
CA ASN A 111 -18.38 -15.56 2.58
C ASN A 111 -18.41 -14.25 3.36
N GLN A 112 -18.39 -13.12 2.67
CA GLN A 112 -18.37 -11.79 3.31
C GLN A 112 -19.53 -10.90 2.86
N ILE A 113 -20.17 -10.24 3.82
CA ILE A 113 -21.05 -9.09 3.58
C ILE A 113 -20.38 -7.86 4.18
N THR A 114 -19.97 -6.94 3.32
CA THR A 114 -19.19 -5.75 3.71
C THR A 114 -19.97 -4.47 3.43
N ALA A 115 -20.12 -3.65 4.47
CA ALA A 115 -20.54 -2.26 4.32
C ALA A 115 -19.35 -1.34 4.57
N PHE A 116 -19.03 -0.47 3.61
CA PHE A 116 -17.97 0.52 3.77
C PHE A 116 -18.56 1.90 4.01
N ASN A 117 -18.23 2.52 5.14
CA ASN A 117 -18.60 3.90 5.46
C ASN A 117 -17.37 4.81 5.22
N PRO A 118 -17.43 5.74 4.26
CA PRO A 118 -16.30 6.64 4.00
C PRO A 118 -15.99 7.57 5.17
N GLY A 119 -16.97 7.96 6.00
CA GLY A 119 -16.73 8.84 7.15
C GLY A 119 -15.85 10.07 6.81
N ALA A 120 -14.81 10.30 7.60
CA ALA A 120 -13.87 11.40 7.41
C ALA A 120 -13.11 11.36 6.06
N MET A 121 -12.97 10.18 5.41
CA MET A 121 -12.34 10.06 4.08
C MET A 121 -13.09 10.83 2.99
N ALA A 122 -14.36 11.17 3.21
CA ALA A 122 -15.13 12.00 2.28
C ALA A 122 -14.67 13.48 2.26
N PHE A 123 -13.79 13.90 3.16
CA PHE A 123 -13.30 15.27 3.29
C PHE A 123 -11.87 15.40 2.74
N GLU A 124 -11.54 16.57 2.19
CA GLU A 124 -10.20 16.89 1.69
C GLU A 124 -9.19 17.02 2.84
N ALA A 125 -8.07 16.31 2.73
CA ALA A 125 -6.92 16.42 3.62
C ALA A 125 -6.14 17.73 3.38
N ASP A 126 -5.20 18.04 4.27
CA ASP A 126 -4.30 19.17 4.08
C ASP A 126 -3.12 18.73 3.21
N LEU A 127 -3.22 19.03 1.91
CA LEU A 127 -2.28 18.51 0.92
C LEU A 127 -0.91 19.21 1.01
N PRO A 128 0.21 18.44 1.07
CA PRO A 128 1.56 19.01 1.04
C PRO A 128 1.92 19.62 -0.32
N SER A 129 3.04 20.34 -0.34
CA SER A 129 3.79 20.69 -1.57
C SER A 129 4.91 19.69 -1.79
N PHE A 130 5.24 19.42 -3.05
CA PHE A 130 6.27 18.44 -3.42
C PHE A 130 7.43 19.08 -4.19
N ASN A 131 8.59 18.41 -4.14
CA ASN A 131 9.77 18.71 -4.94
C ASN A 131 10.33 17.42 -5.58
N GLY A 132 11.28 17.56 -6.51
CA GLY A 132 11.81 16.42 -7.28
C GLY A 132 12.58 15.36 -6.47
N SER A 133 12.84 15.58 -5.18
CA SER A 133 13.44 14.58 -4.28
C SER A 133 12.41 13.80 -3.46
N ASP A 134 11.12 14.06 -3.63
CA ASP A 134 10.03 13.36 -2.95
C ASP A 134 9.54 12.17 -3.80
N ILE A 135 8.95 11.16 -3.16
CA ILE A 135 8.16 10.11 -3.81
C ILE A 135 6.75 10.19 -3.27
N VAL A 136 5.76 10.24 -4.17
CA VAL A 136 4.34 10.35 -3.80
C VAL A 136 3.60 9.09 -4.21
N PHE A 137 2.89 8.46 -3.29
CA PHE A 137 1.94 7.39 -3.59
C PHE A 137 0.53 7.94 -3.44
N ILE A 138 -0.29 7.82 -4.50
CA ILE A 138 -1.67 8.27 -4.54
C ILE A 138 -2.57 7.03 -4.62
N GLY A 139 -3.06 6.60 -3.47
CA GLY A 139 -3.97 5.46 -3.33
C GLY A 139 -5.44 5.85 -3.16
N PRO A 140 -6.35 4.86 -3.07
CA PRO A 140 -7.78 5.07 -2.88
C PRO A 140 -8.09 5.88 -1.63
N GLY A 141 -8.82 6.98 -1.79
CA GLY A 141 -9.21 7.87 -0.71
C GLY A 141 -10.22 8.90 -1.19
N ASN A 142 -10.05 10.16 -0.81
CA ASN A 142 -10.85 11.25 -1.35
C ASN A 142 -10.49 11.49 -2.83
N LYS A 143 -11.47 11.42 -3.74
CA LYS A 143 -11.24 11.61 -5.19
C LYS A 143 -10.56 12.93 -5.52
N ARG A 144 -10.97 14.01 -4.86
CA ARG A 144 -10.45 15.36 -5.10
C ARG A 144 -9.02 15.50 -4.63
N ASP A 145 -8.68 14.89 -3.50
CA ASP A 145 -7.28 14.81 -3.05
C ASP A 145 -6.42 14.04 -4.05
N MET A 146 -6.89 12.89 -4.54
CA MET A 146 -6.15 12.09 -5.52
C MET A 146 -5.83 12.90 -6.79
N MET A 147 -6.80 13.64 -7.34
CA MET A 147 -6.60 14.51 -8.51
C MET A 147 -5.61 15.65 -8.20
N ASN A 148 -5.82 16.35 -7.08
CA ASN A 148 -5.00 17.49 -6.68
C ASN A 148 -3.55 17.09 -6.37
N LEU A 149 -3.35 15.93 -5.76
CA LEU A 149 -2.03 15.37 -5.46
C LEU A 149 -1.27 15.03 -6.74
N ALA A 150 -1.94 14.43 -7.73
CA ALA A 150 -1.32 14.15 -9.03
C ALA A 150 -0.90 15.45 -9.73
N GLN A 151 -1.75 16.48 -9.69
CA GLN A 151 -1.41 17.81 -10.21
C GLN A 151 -0.20 18.43 -9.48
N ARG A 152 -0.19 18.39 -8.15
CA ARG A 152 0.90 18.94 -7.33
C ARG A 152 2.21 18.19 -7.55
N ALA A 153 2.17 16.86 -7.67
CA ALA A 153 3.34 16.04 -7.94
C ALA A 153 3.97 16.41 -9.29
N ARG A 154 3.14 16.58 -10.35
CA ARG A 154 3.59 17.09 -11.65
C ARG A 154 4.24 18.46 -11.55
N LEU A 155 3.59 19.43 -10.89
CA LEU A 155 4.13 20.79 -10.73
C LEU A 155 5.45 20.83 -9.93
N GLY A 156 5.58 19.97 -8.91
CA GLY A 156 6.78 19.82 -8.10
C GLY A 156 7.88 18.97 -8.74
N ASN A 157 7.63 18.39 -9.93
CA ASN A 157 8.48 17.38 -10.58
C ASN A 157 8.75 16.15 -9.68
N ALA A 158 7.85 15.85 -8.75
CA ALA A 158 7.97 14.69 -7.87
C ALA A 158 7.46 13.42 -8.58
N PRO A 159 8.25 12.34 -8.63
CA PRO A 159 7.75 11.05 -9.12
C PRO A 159 6.56 10.57 -8.28
N PHE A 160 5.48 10.19 -8.95
CA PHE A 160 4.30 9.66 -8.26
C PHE A 160 3.81 8.33 -8.80
N PHE A 161 3.26 7.53 -7.89
CA PHE A 161 2.53 6.29 -8.15
C PHE A 161 1.05 6.62 -8.10
N PHE A 162 0.30 6.13 -9.09
CA PHE A 162 -1.14 6.24 -9.13
C PHE A 162 -1.77 4.86 -9.00
N ASP A 163 -2.62 4.72 -7.98
CA ASP A 163 -3.36 3.52 -7.65
C ASP A 163 -4.83 3.89 -7.40
N PRO A 164 -5.70 3.72 -8.41
CA PRO A 164 -7.11 4.01 -8.23
C PRO A 164 -7.80 2.97 -7.35
N GLY A 165 -7.27 1.75 -7.28
CA GLY A 165 -7.77 0.62 -6.49
C GLY A 165 -9.29 0.53 -6.42
N GLN A 166 -9.80 0.37 -5.20
CA GLN A 166 -11.24 0.26 -4.92
C GLN A 166 -12.04 1.54 -5.25
N SER A 167 -11.39 2.69 -5.44
CA SER A 167 -12.09 3.95 -5.75
C SER A 167 -12.61 4.01 -7.19
N LEU A 168 -12.24 3.07 -8.08
CA LEU A 168 -12.64 3.08 -9.49
C LEU A 168 -14.13 3.33 -9.72
N ASN A 169 -15.02 2.90 -8.82
CA ASN A 169 -16.47 3.08 -8.92
C ASN A 169 -16.97 4.54 -8.83
N ILE A 170 -16.16 5.49 -8.35
CA ILE A 170 -16.54 6.90 -8.20
C ILE A 170 -15.93 7.84 -9.27
N TRP A 171 -15.24 7.28 -10.27
CA TRP A 171 -14.58 8.03 -11.33
C TRP A 171 -15.36 8.01 -12.64
N SER A 172 -15.17 9.06 -13.43
CA SER A 172 -15.38 9.02 -14.88
C SER A 172 -14.08 8.67 -15.62
N GLY A 173 -14.21 8.25 -16.88
CA GLY A 173 -13.05 8.00 -17.74
C GLY A 173 -12.14 9.22 -17.91
N ASP A 174 -12.72 10.41 -18.11
CA ASP A 174 -11.95 11.66 -18.26
C ASP A 174 -11.12 11.98 -17.01
N GLU A 175 -11.72 11.88 -15.83
CA GLU A 175 -11.01 12.14 -14.57
C GLU A 175 -9.87 11.13 -14.34
N LEU A 176 -10.06 9.85 -14.68
CA LEU A 176 -8.99 8.84 -14.60
C LEU A 176 -7.83 9.16 -15.54
N ARG A 177 -8.13 9.54 -16.79
CA ARG A 177 -7.13 9.95 -17.79
C ARG A 177 -6.31 11.15 -17.31
N GLU A 178 -6.96 12.13 -16.69
CA GLU A 178 -6.30 13.30 -16.11
C GLU A 178 -5.42 12.92 -14.90
N ALA A 179 -5.96 12.12 -13.98
CA ALA A 179 -5.28 11.77 -12.73
C ALA A 179 -4.01 10.94 -12.98
N VAL A 180 -4.07 9.96 -13.88
CA VAL A 180 -2.92 9.08 -14.19
C VAL A 180 -1.83 9.76 -15.03
N SER A 181 -2.16 10.86 -15.73
CA SER A 181 -1.25 11.49 -16.69
C SER A 181 0.04 11.96 -16.00
N GLY A 182 1.18 11.53 -16.53
CA GLY A 182 2.50 11.86 -16.00
C GLY A 182 2.97 11.00 -14.84
N ALA A 183 2.25 9.92 -14.49
CA ALA A 183 2.65 9.01 -13.42
C ALA A 183 4.01 8.36 -13.71
N LEU A 184 4.83 8.22 -12.66
CA LEU A 184 5.99 7.34 -12.73
C LEU A 184 5.53 5.88 -12.86
N CYS A 185 4.49 5.51 -12.11
CA CYS A 185 3.98 4.15 -12.09
C CYS A 185 2.46 4.15 -11.92
N PHE A 186 1.77 3.35 -12.74
CA PHE A 186 0.41 2.93 -12.49
C PHE A 186 0.45 1.54 -11.86
N ILE A 187 -0.20 1.33 -10.72
CA ILE A 187 -0.23 0.04 -10.03
C ILE A 187 -1.66 -0.37 -9.71
N SER A 188 -2.01 -1.63 -9.98
CA SER A 188 -3.35 -2.19 -9.78
C SER A 188 -3.29 -3.72 -9.78
N ASN A 189 -4.40 -4.40 -9.45
CA ASN A 189 -4.58 -5.80 -9.82
C ASN A 189 -5.12 -5.93 -11.27
N ASP A 190 -5.22 -7.15 -11.77
CA ASP A 190 -5.67 -7.47 -13.13
C ASP A 190 -7.12 -7.05 -13.42
N TYR A 191 -8.02 -7.23 -12.45
CA TYR A 191 -9.40 -6.79 -12.52
C TYR A 191 -9.51 -5.26 -12.60
N GLU A 192 -8.80 -4.55 -11.71
CA GLU A 192 -8.74 -3.09 -11.63
C GLU A 192 -8.14 -2.49 -12.90
N LEU A 193 -7.07 -3.09 -13.46
CA LEU A 193 -6.50 -2.68 -14.75
C LEU A 193 -7.55 -2.79 -15.86
N SER A 194 -8.26 -3.93 -15.93
CA SER A 194 -9.28 -4.16 -16.95
C SER A 194 -10.44 -3.16 -16.83
N LEU A 195 -10.87 -2.87 -15.60
CA LEU A 195 -11.90 -1.89 -15.31
C LEU A 195 -11.44 -0.47 -15.68
N PHE A 196 -10.21 -0.11 -15.32
CA PHE A 196 -9.61 1.19 -15.68
C PHE A 196 -9.59 1.40 -17.20
N LEU A 197 -9.08 0.44 -17.97
CA LEU A 197 -9.02 0.52 -19.43
C LEU A 197 -10.42 0.65 -20.05
N ARG A 198 -11.39 -0.12 -19.55
CA ARG A 198 -12.79 -0.02 -19.98
C ARG A 198 -13.40 1.35 -19.68
N MET A 199 -13.17 1.89 -18.48
CA MET A 199 -13.74 3.18 -18.07
C MET A 199 -13.11 4.35 -18.85
N THR A 200 -11.83 4.23 -19.18
CA THR A 200 -11.06 5.23 -19.92
C THR A 200 -11.14 5.04 -21.43
N ASP A 201 -11.84 4.04 -21.95
CA ASP A 201 -11.88 3.71 -23.38
C ASP A 201 -10.47 3.72 -24.00
N TRP A 202 -9.52 3.16 -23.25
CA TRP A 202 -8.11 3.09 -23.63
C TRP A 202 -7.72 1.66 -23.92
N GLU A 203 -6.89 1.51 -24.94
CA GLU A 203 -6.04 0.34 -25.07
C GLU A 203 -4.82 0.50 -24.14
N ILE A 204 -4.15 -0.61 -23.81
CA ILE A 204 -3.03 -0.59 -22.86
C ILE A 204 -1.88 0.34 -23.32
N GLU A 205 -1.71 0.51 -24.62
CA GLU A 205 -0.74 1.43 -25.23
C GLU A 205 -0.99 2.89 -24.85
N ASN A 206 -2.24 3.30 -24.66
CA ASN A 206 -2.56 4.64 -24.18
C ASN A 206 -2.06 4.83 -22.74
N LEU A 207 -2.19 3.80 -21.90
CA LEU A 207 -1.70 3.84 -20.52
C LEU A 207 -0.17 3.92 -20.46
N TYR A 208 0.57 3.23 -21.35
CA TYR A 208 2.04 3.36 -21.42
C TYR A 208 2.52 4.78 -21.75
N ASN A 209 1.68 5.60 -22.39
CA ASN A 209 1.98 7.00 -22.65
C ASN A 209 1.69 7.88 -21.43
N ALA A 210 0.71 7.52 -20.60
CA ALA A 210 0.33 8.25 -19.40
C ALA A 210 1.21 7.91 -18.19
N ALA A 211 1.64 6.64 -18.06
CA ALA A 211 2.46 6.14 -16.97
C ALA A 211 3.73 5.44 -17.50
N LYS A 212 4.89 5.74 -16.90
CA LYS A 212 6.18 5.17 -17.39
C LYS A 212 6.31 3.67 -17.15
N VAL A 213 5.69 3.16 -16.09
CA VAL A 213 5.66 1.75 -15.70
C VAL A 213 4.24 1.38 -15.32
N VAL A 214 3.79 0.21 -15.75
CA VAL A 214 2.52 -0.39 -15.33
C VAL A 214 2.84 -1.65 -14.54
N ILE A 215 2.39 -1.72 -13.29
CA ILE A 215 2.52 -2.90 -12.44
C ILE A 215 1.14 -3.51 -12.23
N THR A 216 1.01 -4.80 -12.51
CA THR A 216 -0.25 -5.54 -12.36
C THR A 216 -0.03 -6.75 -11.46
N THR A 217 -0.64 -6.74 -10.28
CA THR A 217 -0.61 -7.90 -9.36
C THR A 217 -1.66 -8.93 -9.76
N LYS A 218 -1.36 -10.22 -9.51
CA LYS A 218 -2.17 -11.38 -9.92
C LYS A 218 -2.28 -12.41 -8.79
N GLY A 219 -2.37 -11.96 -7.54
CA GLY A 219 -2.45 -12.82 -6.37
C GLY A 219 -1.31 -13.85 -6.32
N SER A 220 -1.65 -15.14 -6.27
CA SER A 220 -0.70 -16.25 -6.21
C SER A 220 0.14 -16.42 -7.48
N GLU A 221 -0.25 -15.83 -8.61
CA GLU A 221 0.55 -15.82 -9.84
C GLU A 221 1.66 -14.75 -9.84
N GLY A 222 1.73 -13.93 -8.78
CA GLY A 222 2.75 -12.91 -8.60
C GLY A 222 2.35 -11.56 -9.21
N ALA A 223 3.25 -10.93 -9.96
CA ALA A 223 3.00 -9.64 -10.60
C ALA A 223 3.65 -9.55 -11.99
N THR A 224 3.13 -8.66 -12.83
CA THR A 224 3.74 -8.29 -14.11
C THR A 224 4.18 -6.84 -14.03
N ILE A 225 5.43 -6.57 -14.45
CA ILE A 225 5.93 -5.24 -14.72
C ILE A 225 5.88 -5.04 -16.23
N ASP A 226 5.33 -3.93 -16.67
CA ASP A 226 5.25 -3.58 -18.07
C ASP A 226 5.85 -2.19 -18.29
N ILE A 227 6.92 -2.14 -19.08
CA ILE A 227 7.60 -0.91 -19.45
C ILE A 227 7.43 -0.73 -20.95
N ARG A 228 6.34 -0.07 -21.35
CA ARG A 228 6.01 0.23 -22.77
C ARG A 228 5.95 -1.01 -23.66
N GLY A 229 5.37 -2.10 -23.15
CA GLY A 229 5.22 -3.38 -23.84
C GLY A 229 6.28 -4.41 -23.48
N ASP A 230 7.41 -4.00 -22.90
CA ASP A 230 8.42 -4.93 -22.38
C ASP A 230 7.96 -5.47 -21.03
N ARG A 231 7.45 -6.70 -21.05
CA ARG A 231 6.87 -7.37 -19.89
C ARG A 231 7.87 -8.25 -19.16
N LEU A 232 7.90 -8.10 -17.84
CA LEU A 232 8.64 -8.96 -16.93
C LEU A 232 7.70 -9.55 -15.88
N LEU A 233 7.76 -10.87 -15.72
CA LEU A 233 7.02 -11.58 -14.68
C LEU A 233 7.84 -11.65 -13.39
N ILE A 234 7.19 -11.34 -12.28
CA ILE A 234 7.72 -11.47 -10.92
C ILE A 234 6.93 -12.57 -10.23
N PRO A 235 7.52 -13.76 -9.99
CA PRO A 235 6.79 -14.84 -9.34
C PRO A 235 6.43 -14.45 -7.91
N ALA A 236 5.32 -14.98 -7.38
CA ALA A 236 4.98 -14.82 -5.98
C ALA A 236 6.00 -15.55 -5.08
N VAL A 237 6.21 -15.03 -3.87
CA VAL A 237 6.93 -15.80 -2.84
C VAL A 237 5.97 -16.86 -2.29
N PRO A 238 6.37 -18.15 -2.24
CA PRO A 238 5.55 -19.19 -1.66
C PRO A 238 5.25 -18.92 -0.18
N VAL A 239 3.96 -18.99 0.19
CA VAL A 239 3.50 -18.86 1.58
C VAL A 239 2.92 -20.21 2.01
N PRO A 240 3.47 -20.88 3.04
CA PRO A 240 3.01 -22.21 3.45
C PRO A 240 1.54 -22.25 3.88
N LYS A 241 1.08 -21.17 4.51
CA LYS A 241 -0.31 -21.02 4.95
C LYS A 241 -0.71 -19.55 4.87
N VAL A 242 -1.65 -19.25 3.98
CA VAL A 242 -2.30 -17.93 3.94
C VAL A 242 -3.34 -17.89 5.06
N LEU A 243 -3.23 -16.91 5.95
CA LEU A 243 -4.21 -16.64 7.00
C LEU A 243 -5.24 -15.61 6.57
N ASP A 244 -4.80 -14.52 5.93
CA ASP A 244 -5.67 -13.44 5.47
C ASP A 244 -5.04 -12.76 4.25
N PRO A 245 -5.72 -12.70 3.09
CA PRO A 245 -5.21 -11.99 1.91
C PRO A 245 -5.35 -10.45 2.00
N THR A 246 -6.10 -9.94 2.98
CA THR A 246 -6.39 -8.52 3.12
C THR A 246 -5.11 -7.71 3.36
N GLY A 247 -4.92 -6.64 2.59
CA GLY A 247 -3.75 -5.77 2.71
C GLY A 247 -2.48 -6.30 2.04
N ALA A 248 -2.47 -7.51 1.47
CA ALA A 248 -1.30 -8.03 0.74
C ALA A 248 -0.90 -7.14 -0.45
N GLY A 249 -1.88 -6.53 -1.12
CA GLY A 249 -1.64 -5.54 -2.17
C GLY A 249 -0.97 -4.25 -1.68
N ASP A 250 -1.29 -3.81 -0.46
CA ASP A 250 -0.71 -2.63 0.19
C ASP A 250 0.72 -2.92 0.66
N ALA A 251 0.94 -4.10 1.25
CA ALA A 251 2.25 -4.63 1.60
C ALA A 251 3.17 -4.74 0.37
N PHE A 252 2.62 -5.21 -0.77
CA PHE A 252 3.34 -5.22 -2.05
C PHE A 252 3.77 -3.81 -2.48
N ARG A 253 2.85 -2.84 -2.45
CA ARG A 253 3.11 -1.44 -2.80
C ARG A 253 4.21 -0.85 -1.91
N ALA A 254 4.19 -1.13 -0.60
CA ALA A 254 5.23 -0.71 0.33
C ALA A 254 6.61 -1.26 -0.04
N GLY A 255 6.72 -2.55 -0.36
CA GLY A 255 8.00 -3.13 -0.80
C GLY A 255 8.51 -2.55 -2.12
N VAL A 256 7.62 -2.27 -3.07
CA VAL A 256 7.97 -1.56 -4.32
C VAL A 256 8.49 -0.16 -4.00
N LEU A 257 7.78 0.61 -3.18
CA LEU A 257 8.19 1.96 -2.78
C LEU A 257 9.55 1.95 -2.07
N LYS A 258 9.80 1.00 -1.16
CA LYS A 258 11.11 0.81 -0.52
C LYS A 258 12.21 0.54 -1.55
N GLY A 259 11.98 -0.37 -2.49
CA GLY A 259 12.97 -0.66 -3.53
C GLY A 259 13.27 0.56 -4.41
N ARG A 260 12.24 1.35 -4.73
CA ARG A 260 12.39 2.60 -5.49
C ARG A 260 13.08 3.71 -4.71
N ALA A 261 12.80 3.81 -3.41
CA ALA A 261 13.50 4.68 -2.49
C ALA A 261 15.01 4.36 -2.44
N MET A 262 15.36 3.08 -2.51
CA MET A 262 16.75 2.62 -2.57
C MET A 262 17.38 2.72 -3.98
N ASN A 263 16.69 3.32 -4.95
CA ASN A 263 17.09 3.40 -6.37
C ASN A 263 17.34 2.02 -7.03
N LEU A 264 16.69 0.96 -6.55
CA LEU A 264 16.84 -0.38 -7.12
C LEU A 264 16.07 -0.53 -8.43
N PRO A 265 16.55 -1.38 -9.36
CA PRO A 265 15.82 -1.73 -10.59
C PRO A 265 14.37 -2.18 -10.33
N TRP A 266 13.47 -1.95 -11.29
CA TRP A 266 12.03 -2.26 -11.14
C TRP A 266 11.73 -3.73 -10.82
N ASN A 267 12.50 -4.65 -11.42
CA ASN A 267 12.40 -6.08 -11.11
C ASN A 267 12.69 -6.36 -9.64
N THR A 268 13.79 -5.81 -9.11
CA THR A 268 14.16 -5.94 -7.70
C THR A 268 13.13 -5.29 -6.79
N ALA A 269 12.65 -4.08 -7.11
CA ALA A 269 11.63 -3.40 -6.32
C ALA A 269 10.32 -4.22 -6.23
N CYS A 270 9.89 -4.85 -7.33
CA CYS A 270 8.70 -5.71 -7.30
C CYS A 270 8.94 -7.05 -6.60
N GLN A 271 10.15 -7.61 -6.68
CA GLN A 271 10.54 -8.78 -5.88
C GLN A 271 10.49 -8.45 -4.37
N MET A 272 10.95 -7.25 -3.97
CA MET A 272 10.79 -6.76 -2.60
C MET A 272 9.30 -6.65 -2.23
N GLY A 273 8.47 -6.08 -3.11
CA GLY A 273 7.01 -6.05 -2.94
C GLY A 273 6.42 -7.43 -2.67
N ALA A 274 6.74 -8.41 -3.51
CA ALA A 274 6.25 -9.79 -3.35
C ALA A 274 6.73 -10.44 -2.05
N ALA A 275 7.97 -10.16 -1.61
CA ALA A 275 8.46 -10.64 -0.33
C ALA A 275 7.71 -10.01 0.85
N VAL A 276 7.46 -8.70 0.86
CA VAL A 276 6.71 -8.03 1.95
C VAL A 276 5.25 -8.52 1.99
N ALA A 277 4.61 -8.67 0.82
CA ALA A 277 3.28 -9.25 0.72
C ALA A 277 3.21 -10.64 1.36
N SER A 278 4.22 -11.49 1.15
CA SER A 278 4.27 -12.83 1.74
C SER A 278 4.27 -12.83 3.26
N PHE A 279 4.89 -11.84 3.91
CA PHE A 279 4.80 -11.69 5.36
C PHE A 279 3.39 -11.28 5.78
N SER A 280 2.76 -10.33 5.08
CA SER A 280 1.39 -9.90 5.42
C SER A 280 0.37 -11.04 5.37
N LEU A 281 0.51 -11.95 4.40
CA LEU A 281 -0.38 -13.11 4.21
C LEU A 281 -0.37 -14.11 5.39
N GLU A 282 0.66 -14.07 6.23
CA GLU A 282 0.83 -14.98 7.38
C GLU A 282 0.17 -14.45 8.67
N HIS A 283 -0.54 -13.32 8.61
CA HIS A 283 -1.18 -12.69 9.75
C HIS A 283 -2.63 -12.28 9.43
N TYR A 284 -3.49 -12.24 10.45
CA TYR A 284 -4.88 -11.82 10.32
C TYR A 284 -5.03 -10.32 10.59
N GLY A 285 -5.33 -9.54 9.55
CA GLY A 285 -5.33 -8.09 9.56
C GLY A 285 -4.14 -7.47 8.79
N THR A 286 -4.32 -6.22 8.36
CA THR A 286 -3.43 -5.57 7.38
C THR A 286 -2.15 -4.98 7.99
N GLN A 287 -2.11 -4.78 9.31
CA GLN A 287 -1.02 -4.11 10.03
C GLN A 287 -0.46 -4.95 11.18
N GLU A 288 -0.41 -6.27 11.02
CA GLU A 288 0.00 -7.18 12.10
C GLU A 288 1.36 -7.83 11.84
N HIS A 289 1.83 -7.82 10.60
CA HIS A 289 3.10 -8.43 10.21
C HIS A 289 4.28 -7.66 10.78
N ARG A 290 5.30 -8.40 11.23
CA ARG A 290 6.59 -7.90 11.72
C ARG A 290 7.68 -8.79 11.18
N PHE A 291 8.81 -8.19 10.82
CA PHE A 291 10.02 -8.91 10.46
C PHE A 291 11.23 -8.01 10.64
N SER A 292 12.39 -8.61 10.90
CA SER A 292 13.67 -7.91 10.83
C SER A 292 14.14 -7.77 9.39
N TRP A 293 15.14 -6.91 9.16
CA TRP A 293 15.76 -6.78 7.84
C TRP A 293 16.45 -8.08 7.40
N GLU A 294 17.03 -8.82 8.35
CA GLU A 294 17.64 -10.13 8.12
C GLU A 294 16.59 -11.15 7.67
N GLU A 295 15.46 -11.27 8.39
CA GLU A 295 14.35 -12.16 8.01
C GLU A 295 13.80 -11.81 6.61
N PHE A 296 13.67 -10.52 6.32
CA PHE A 296 13.31 -10.04 4.99
C PHE A 296 14.32 -10.50 3.92
N CYS A 297 15.61 -10.32 4.16
CA CYS A 297 16.67 -10.70 3.23
C CYS A 297 16.73 -12.22 3.02
N GLU A 298 16.54 -13.01 4.07
CA GLU A 298 16.47 -14.48 3.98
C GLU A 298 15.29 -14.92 3.12
N ARG A 299 14.11 -14.35 3.35
CA ARG A 299 12.90 -14.67 2.57
C ARG A 299 13.04 -14.25 1.10
N TYR A 300 13.53 -13.03 0.87
CA TYR A 300 13.84 -12.54 -0.47
C TYR A 300 14.84 -13.47 -1.17
N SER A 301 15.94 -13.81 -0.50
CA SER A 301 17.02 -14.60 -1.09
C SER A 301 16.62 -16.03 -1.41
N SER A 302 15.74 -16.61 -0.59
CA SER A 302 15.17 -17.93 -0.82
C SER A 302 14.29 -17.97 -2.07
N ALA A 303 13.62 -16.87 -2.41
CA ALA A 303 12.73 -16.78 -3.58
C ALA A 303 13.44 -16.33 -4.87
N TYR A 304 14.39 -15.40 -4.77
CA TYR A 304 14.93 -14.68 -5.94
C TYR A 304 16.46 -14.69 -6.06
N GLY A 305 17.15 -15.34 -5.12
CA GLY A 305 18.60 -15.22 -4.99
C GLY A 305 19.02 -13.95 -4.21
N PRO A 306 20.32 -13.78 -3.92
CA PRO A 306 20.79 -12.75 -2.99
C PRO A 306 20.38 -11.35 -3.45
N LEU A 307 19.91 -10.54 -2.50
CA LEU A 307 19.69 -9.11 -2.73
C LEU A 307 21.05 -8.42 -2.89
N THR A 308 21.54 -8.30 -4.12
CA THR A 308 22.80 -7.63 -4.42
C THR A 308 22.65 -6.12 -4.31
N CYS A 309 22.74 -5.59 -3.10
CA CYS A 309 23.10 -4.21 -2.85
C CYS A 309 23.81 -4.11 -1.51
N SER A 310 24.84 -3.28 -1.43
CA SER A 310 25.43 -2.83 -0.16
C SER A 310 24.39 -1.99 0.59
N VAL A 311 23.42 -2.64 1.22
CA VAL A 311 22.36 -1.99 1.98
C VAL A 311 22.84 -1.85 3.41
N THR A 312 23.21 -0.63 3.79
CA THR A 312 23.34 -0.28 5.21
C THR A 312 21.94 -0.35 5.83
N PRO A 313 21.74 -1.00 6.99
CA PRO A 313 20.44 -1.03 7.65
C PRO A 313 19.97 0.40 7.95
N PRO A 314 18.65 0.69 7.93
CA PRO A 314 18.14 1.96 8.41
C PRO A 314 18.47 2.12 9.90
N GLY A 315 19.29 3.11 10.25
CA GLY A 315 19.38 3.63 11.63
C GLY A 315 20.57 3.23 12.51
N ARG A 316 21.72 2.78 11.99
CA ARG A 316 22.98 2.91 12.75
C ARG A 316 23.69 4.19 12.36
N HIS A 317 23.60 5.21 13.22
CA HIS A 317 24.61 6.26 13.26
C HIS A 317 25.96 5.58 13.52
N ASP A 318 26.86 5.65 12.54
CA ASP A 318 28.25 5.22 12.66
C ASP A 318 28.94 6.14 13.69
N GLU A 319 28.90 5.78 14.97
CA GLU A 319 29.75 6.42 16.00
C GLU A 319 31.02 5.60 16.34
N ASP A 320 31.21 4.41 15.77
CA ASP A 320 32.34 3.53 16.12
C ASP A 320 33.25 3.13 14.94
N ARG A 321 33.56 4.08 14.05
CA ARG A 321 34.73 3.96 13.15
C ARG A 321 35.86 4.87 13.61
N ILE A 322 36.60 4.40 14.62
CA ILE A 322 37.96 4.87 14.89
C ILE A 322 38.85 4.35 13.76
N GLU A 323 39.02 5.14 12.70
CA GLU A 323 40.12 4.92 11.76
C GLU A 323 41.44 5.31 12.46
N ARG A 324 42.15 4.29 12.97
CA ARG A 324 43.57 4.41 13.26
C ARG A 324 44.30 4.57 11.93
N LEU A 325 44.76 5.79 11.65
CA LEU A 325 45.72 6.06 10.59
C LEU A 325 47.01 5.27 10.88
N GLU A 326 47.35 4.31 10.03
CA GLU A 326 48.66 3.67 10.03
C GLU A 326 49.75 4.69 9.65
N PRO A 327 50.91 4.71 10.34
CA PRO A 327 51.97 5.66 10.04
C PRO A 327 52.66 5.32 8.71
N GLN A 328 52.71 6.32 7.82
CA GLN A 328 53.50 6.27 6.59
C GLN A 328 54.99 6.05 6.90
N VAL A 329 55.55 4.97 6.36
CA VAL A 329 56.99 4.70 6.35
C VAL A 329 57.62 5.47 5.19
N PHE A 330 58.51 6.41 5.49
CA PHE A 330 59.36 7.09 4.50
C PHE A 330 60.51 6.18 4.03
N PRO A 331 60.91 6.22 2.74
CA PRO A 331 62.13 5.57 2.28
C PRO A 331 63.32 6.54 2.25
N GLY A 332 64.43 6.13 2.86
CA GLY A 332 65.78 6.70 2.68
C GLY A 332 66.73 6.00 3.66
N ARG A 333 67.63 5.09 3.28
CA ARG A 333 68.85 5.24 2.47
C ARG A 333 69.69 6.46 2.87
N ASN A 334 70.43 6.35 3.98
CA ASN A 334 71.86 6.03 3.97
C ASN A 334 72.27 5.51 5.35
#